data_AF-A0A968MPE2-F1
#
_entry.id   AF-A0A968MPE2-F1
#
_cell.length_a   1.000
_cell.length_b   1.000
_cell.length_c   1.000
_cell.angle_alpha   90.00
_cell.angle_beta   90.00
_cell.angle_gamma   90.00
#
_symmetry.space_group_name_H-M   'P 1'
#
loop_
_entity.id
_entity.type
_entity.pdbx_description
1 polymer ?
#
loop_
_entity_poly.entity_id
_entity_poly.type
_entity_poly.pdbx_seq_one_letter_code
_entity_poly.pdbx_strand_id
1 'polypeptide(L)'
;MNPAESPRSKDERRLERARKKRRAFERHTRSYFVTNGFLFLMWLTLAASLKIVFPWFLFPLFGWGIGYTIHALSYASWMRENREALNEARARLGLDSPEPAAIEDPWSRLDAACKSATSTAKRALEEARGELDVIPLVVRIEEGASRLEALIEEARESDATVAEVLPGGRVALEASLAEVETAMTETTHAPKLDALNQKRALLLERRAKLAGLRDEQERIRTLAEGYLIALENLRLDVVRIGARPADTRALESSIRRMNDEIDVLVKVRGELSDLSR
;
A
#
# COMPACT_ATOMS: atom_id res chain seq x y z
N MET A 1 39.17 9.85 -30.77
CA MET A 1 38.73 8.58 -30.15
C MET A 1 38.21 8.88 -28.76
N ASN A 2 36.91 8.79 -28.53
CA ASN A 2 36.34 8.93 -27.18
C ASN A 2 36.78 7.71 -26.35
N PRO A 3 37.28 7.89 -25.12
CA PRO A 3 37.59 6.77 -24.25
C PRO A 3 36.34 5.91 -24.09
N ALA A 4 36.49 4.60 -24.29
CA ALA A 4 35.40 3.64 -24.27
C ALA A 4 34.59 3.79 -22.97
N GLU A 5 33.36 4.30 -23.10
CA GLU A 5 32.44 4.50 -21.98
C GLU A 5 32.16 3.11 -21.38
N SER A 6 32.66 2.87 -20.16
CA SER A 6 32.51 1.59 -19.46
C SER A 6 31.04 1.17 -19.42
N PRO A 7 30.68 -0.09 -19.72
CA PRO A 7 29.30 -0.59 -19.68
C PRO A 7 28.56 -0.23 -18.39
N ARG A 8 29.26 -0.24 -17.25
CA ARG A 8 28.76 0.12 -15.92
C ARG A 8 28.15 1.54 -15.88
N SER A 9 28.78 2.50 -16.56
CA SER A 9 28.33 3.90 -16.57
C SER A 9 27.04 4.13 -17.38
N LYS A 10 26.78 3.31 -18.41
CA LYS A 10 25.54 3.42 -19.20
C LYS A 10 24.34 2.88 -18.43
N ASP A 11 24.51 1.78 -17.72
CA ASP A 11 23.47 1.16 -16.91
C ASP A 11 23.11 2.05 -15.70
N GLU A 12 24.10 2.65 -15.05
CA GLU A 12 23.88 3.64 -13.98
C GLU A 12 23.07 4.85 -14.49
N ARG A 13 23.43 5.40 -15.65
CA ARG A 13 22.69 6.50 -16.30
C ARG A 13 21.24 6.13 -16.62
N ARG A 14 20.97 4.88 -17.05
CA ARG A 14 19.61 4.39 -17.31
C ARG A 14 18.77 4.36 -16.03
N LEU A 15 19.32 3.84 -14.94
CA LEU A 15 18.64 3.80 -13.65
C LEU A 15 18.43 5.21 -13.06
N GLU A 16 19.40 6.10 -13.23
CA GLU A 16 19.26 7.49 -12.82
C GLU A 16 18.13 8.20 -13.59
N ARG A 17 18.02 7.96 -14.90
CA ARG A 17 16.90 8.47 -15.72
C ARG A 17 15.56 7.92 -15.24
N ALA A 18 15.47 6.64 -14.90
CA ALA A 18 14.25 6.04 -14.35
C ALA A 18 13.85 6.69 -13.02
N ARG A 19 14.81 6.87 -12.10
CA ARG A 19 14.60 7.57 -10.82
C ARG A 19 14.15 9.02 -11.02
N LYS A 20 14.78 9.74 -11.95
CA LYS A 20 14.41 11.12 -12.30
C LYS A 20 12.98 11.20 -12.85
N LYS A 21 12.59 10.30 -13.75
CA LYS A 21 11.22 10.23 -14.29
C LYS A 21 10.20 9.91 -13.21
N ARG A 22 10.47 8.93 -12.34
CA ARG A 22 9.61 8.59 -11.21
C ARG A 22 9.39 9.79 -10.28
N ARG A 23 10.47 10.45 -9.84
CA ARG A 23 10.40 11.65 -8.99
C ARG A 23 9.67 12.81 -9.67
N ALA A 24 9.86 12.98 -10.98
CA ALA A 24 9.14 14.00 -11.75
C ALA A 24 7.63 13.72 -11.77
N PHE A 25 7.24 12.47 -12.03
CA PHE A 25 5.84 12.03 -11.99
C PHE A 25 5.24 12.22 -10.60
N GLU A 26 5.89 11.72 -9.54
CA GLU A 26 5.44 11.85 -8.15
C GLU A 26 5.23 13.31 -7.71
N ARG A 27 6.14 14.23 -8.10
CA ARG A 27 5.98 15.66 -7.84
C ARG A 27 4.77 16.25 -8.55
N HIS A 28 4.54 15.84 -9.79
CA HIS A 28 3.38 16.30 -10.57
C HIS A 28 2.08 15.79 -9.98
N THR A 29 2.01 14.49 -9.64
CA THR A 29 0.89 13.87 -8.93
C THR A 29 0.58 14.59 -7.62
N ARG A 30 1.60 14.83 -6.79
CA ARG A 30 1.42 15.55 -5.52
C ARG A 30 0.88 16.96 -5.73
N SER A 31 1.48 17.72 -6.66
CA SER A 31 1.03 19.09 -6.96
C SER A 31 -0.43 19.13 -7.44
N TYR A 32 -0.82 18.19 -8.31
CA TYR A 32 -2.18 18.06 -8.81
C TYR A 32 -3.18 17.85 -7.67
N PHE A 33 -2.94 16.87 -6.79
CA PHE A 33 -3.85 16.58 -5.69
C PHE A 33 -3.89 17.68 -4.62
N VAL A 34 -2.73 18.23 -4.25
CA VAL A 34 -2.66 19.32 -3.26
C VAL A 34 -3.42 20.55 -3.75
N THR A 35 -3.20 20.96 -5.00
CA THR A 35 -3.84 22.16 -5.54
C THR A 35 -5.35 21.96 -5.70
N ASN A 36 -5.79 20.83 -6.25
CA ASN A 36 -7.21 20.55 -6.40
C ASN A 36 -7.93 20.35 -5.06
N GLY A 37 -7.29 19.70 -4.09
CA GLY A 37 -7.79 19.61 -2.72
C GLY A 37 -7.97 20.98 -2.07
N PHE A 38 -6.99 21.88 -2.25
CA PHE A 38 -7.10 23.26 -1.78
C PHE A 38 -8.26 24.03 -2.44
N LEU A 39 -8.40 23.94 -3.77
CA LEU A 39 -9.50 24.59 -4.49
C LEU A 39 -10.87 24.06 -4.05
N PHE A 40 -10.98 22.76 -3.82
CA PHE A 40 -12.18 22.14 -3.27
C PHE A 40 -12.53 22.68 -1.88
N LEU A 41 -11.54 22.74 -0.96
CA LEU A 41 -11.75 23.29 0.39
C LEU A 41 -12.12 24.78 0.37
N MET A 42 -11.50 25.56 -0.54
CA MET A 42 -11.85 26.97 -0.74
C MET A 42 -13.28 27.12 -1.23
N TRP A 43 -13.67 26.33 -2.25
CA TRP A 43 -15.06 26.30 -2.71
C TRP A 43 -16.03 25.92 -1.59
N LEU A 44 -15.73 24.89 -0.80
CA LEU A 44 -16.57 24.44 0.32
C LEU A 44 -16.77 25.57 1.36
N THR A 45 -15.71 26.28 1.69
CA THR A 45 -15.74 27.41 2.64
C THR A 45 -16.58 28.57 2.12
N LEU A 46 -16.47 28.90 0.83
CA LEU A 46 -17.26 29.93 0.16
C LEU A 46 -18.73 29.53 0.03
N ALA A 47 -19.00 28.26 -0.27
CA ALA A 47 -20.36 27.72 -0.34
C ALA A 47 -21.06 27.83 1.02
N ALA A 48 -20.36 27.49 2.11
CA ALA A 48 -20.89 27.60 3.47
C ALA A 48 -21.07 29.05 3.93
N SER A 49 -20.09 29.92 3.67
CA SER A 49 -20.08 31.30 4.20
C SER A 49 -20.92 32.28 3.38
N LEU A 50 -20.83 32.19 2.04
CA LEU A 50 -21.39 33.18 1.11
C LEU A 50 -22.56 32.62 0.28
N LYS A 51 -22.98 31.36 0.52
CA LYS A 51 -24.04 30.65 -0.24
C LYS A 51 -23.76 30.58 -1.75
N ILE A 52 -22.49 30.58 -2.16
CA ILE A 52 -22.10 30.37 -3.55
C ILE A 52 -22.11 28.86 -3.83
N VAL A 53 -23.20 28.37 -4.43
CA VAL A 53 -23.41 26.92 -4.63
C VAL A 53 -22.67 26.37 -5.87
N PHE A 54 -22.28 27.24 -6.82
CA PHE A 54 -21.69 26.80 -8.08
C PHE A 54 -20.27 26.20 -7.92
N PRO A 55 -20.03 24.93 -8.29
CA PRO A 55 -18.78 24.20 -8.05
C PRO A 55 -17.70 24.50 -9.08
N TRP A 56 -17.20 25.73 -9.09
CA TRP A 56 -16.21 26.19 -10.07
C TRP A 56 -14.86 25.43 -9.99
N PHE A 57 -14.54 24.77 -8.88
CA PHE A 57 -13.30 23.97 -8.76
C PHE A 57 -13.26 22.77 -9.73
N LEU A 58 -14.41 22.35 -10.27
CA LEU A 58 -14.47 21.25 -11.25
C LEU A 58 -13.76 21.61 -12.56
N PHE A 59 -13.73 22.88 -12.97
CA PHE A 59 -13.06 23.29 -14.19
C PHE A 59 -11.55 23.02 -14.16
N PRO A 60 -10.77 23.49 -13.15
CA PRO A 60 -9.36 23.13 -13.04
C PRO A 60 -9.15 21.65 -12.75
N LEU A 61 -10.04 21.00 -11.97
CA LEU A 61 -9.94 19.57 -11.68
C LEU A 61 -9.94 18.73 -12.96
N PHE A 62 -10.94 18.92 -13.83
CA PHE A 62 -11.06 18.18 -15.07
C PHE A 62 -10.10 18.69 -16.15
N GLY A 63 -9.95 20.01 -16.29
CA GLY A 63 -9.06 20.62 -17.27
C GLY A 63 -7.61 20.18 -17.07
N TRP A 64 -7.10 20.25 -15.85
CA TRP A 64 -5.75 19.74 -15.54
C TRP A 64 -5.72 18.22 -15.41
N GLY A 65 -6.84 17.59 -15.05
CA GLY A 65 -6.97 16.14 -14.92
C GLY A 65 -6.70 15.39 -16.23
N ILE A 66 -7.12 15.97 -17.36
CA ILE A 66 -6.78 15.43 -18.69
C ILE A 66 -5.27 15.44 -18.91
N GLY A 67 -4.60 16.57 -18.63
CA GLY A 67 -3.14 16.69 -18.75
C GLY A 67 -2.40 15.71 -17.83
N TYR A 68 -2.86 15.59 -16.58
CA TYR A 68 -2.34 14.61 -15.63
C TYR A 68 -2.46 13.16 -16.16
N THR A 69 -3.62 12.81 -16.70
CA THR A 69 -3.89 11.47 -17.25
C THR A 69 -2.97 11.15 -18.42
N ILE A 70 -2.78 12.11 -19.35
CA ILE A 70 -1.83 11.96 -20.46
C ILE A 70 -0.40 11.74 -19.95
N HIS A 71 0.03 12.50 -18.94
CA HIS A 71 1.34 12.30 -18.32
C HIS A 71 1.47 10.94 -17.63
N ALA A 72 0.44 10.47 -16.93
CA ALA A 72 0.42 9.16 -16.31
C ALA A 72 0.53 8.03 -17.34
N LEU A 73 -0.22 8.12 -18.45
CA LEU A 73 -0.15 7.16 -19.55
C LEU A 73 1.23 7.17 -20.23
N SER A 74 1.81 8.36 -20.45
CA SER A 74 3.15 8.51 -21.01
C SER A 74 4.21 7.88 -20.10
N TYR A 75 4.13 8.11 -18.78
CA TYR A 75 5.02 7.49 -17.81
C TYR A 75 4.86 5.97 -17.78
N ALA A 76 3.62 5.47 -17.79
CA ALA A 76 3.32 4.05 -17.81
C ALA A 76 3.83 3.35 -19.09
N SER A 77 3.62 3.95 -20.27
CA SER A 77 4.16 3.41 -21.53
C SER A 77 5.68 3.37 -21.51
N TRP A 78 6.32 4.47 -21.05
CA TRP A 78 7.76 4.52 -20.93
C TRP A 78 8.31 3.45 -19.98
N MET A 79 7.67 3.25 -18.83
CA MET A 79 8.05 2.20 -17.88
C MET A 79 7.93 0.80 -18.48
N ARG A 80 6.86 0.53 -19.23
CA ARG A 80 6.65 -0.75 -19.92
C ARG A 80 7.73 -1.00 -20.97
N GLU A 81 7.98 -0.03 -21.84
CA GLU A 81 8.98 -0.12 -22.92
C GLU A 81 10.42 -0.26 -22.39
N ASN A 82 10.72 0.31 -21.21
CA ASN A 82 12.06 0.31 -20.64
C ASN A 82 12.24 -0.74 -19.54
N ARG A 83 11.22 -1.54 -19.22
CA ARG A 83 11.24 -2.48 -18.08
C ARG A 83 12.38 -3.49 -18.19
N GLU A 84 12.47 -4.15 -19.33
CA GLU A 84 13.50 -5.16 -19.61
C GLU A 84 14.90 -4.55 -19.55
N ALA A 85 15.11 -3.41 -20.23
CA ALA A 85 16.39 -2.72 -20.23
C ALA A 85 16.81 -2.20 -18.84
N LEU A 86 15.85 -1.81 -17.99
CA LEU A 86 16.11 -1.40 -16.61
C LEU A 86 16.43 -2.60 -15.71
N ASN A 87 15.76 -3.74 -15.92
CA ASN A 87 16.04 -4.98 -15.21
C ASN A 87 17.43 -5.52 -15.58
N GLU A 88 17.77 -5.57 -16.87
CA GLU A 88 19.13 -5.94 -17.31
C GLU A 88 20.21 -5.02 -16.74
N ALA A 89 19.95 -3.71 -16.72
CA ALA A 89 20.88 -2.74 -16.15
C ALA A 89 21.08 -2.95 -14.64
N ARG A 90 20.01 -3.32 -13.90
CA ARG A 90 20.13 -3.68 -12.48
C ARG A 90 20.94 -4.97 -12.30
N ALA A 91 20.69 -5.98 -13.12
CA ALA A 91 21.41 -7.25 -13.11
C ALA A 91 22.91 -7.06 -13.27
N ARG A 92 23.32 -6.32 -14.31
CA ARG A 92 24.74 -6.04 -14.59
C ARG A 92 25.43 -5.25 -13.49
N LEU A 93 24.69 -4.41 -12.78
CA LEU A 93 25.23 -3.62 -11.67
C LEU A 93 25.26 -4.38 -10.34
N GLY A 94 24.77 -5.63 -10.31
CA GLY A 94 24.55 -6.36 -9.05
C GLY A 94 23.52 -5.65 -8.15
N LEU A 95 22.71 -4.77 -8.73
CA LEU A 95 21.56 -4.14 -8.07
C LEU A 95 20.33 -5.03 -8.14
N ASP A 96 20.44 -6.17 -8.82
CA ASP A 96 19.67 -7.36 -8.53
C ASP A 96 20.05 -7.86 -7.12
N SER A 97 19.67 -7.11 -6.08
CA SER A 97 18.84 -7.81 -5.11
C SER A 97 17.70 -8.36 -5.97
N PRO A 98 17.51 -9.70 -6.05
CA PRO A 98 16.51 -10.28 -6.94
C PRO A 98 15.26 -9.41 -6.81
N GLU A 99 14.59 -9.06 -7.92
CA GLU A 99 13.18 -8.70 -7.81
C GLU A 99 12.62 -9.83 -6.95
N PRO A 100 12.32 -9.57 -5.65
CA PRO A 100 12.33 -10.61 -4.63
C PRO A 100 11.46 -11.69 -5.21
N ALA A 101 12.07 -12.88 -5.41
CA ALA A 101 11.63 -13.87 -6.38
C ALA A 101 10.10 -13.94 -6.32
N ALA A 102 9.43 -14.19 -7.44
CA ALA A 102 7.97 -14.33 -7.52
C ALA A 102 7.36 -15.45 -6.61
N ILE A 103 8.10 -15.90 -5.60
CA ILE A 103 7.85 -16.91 -4.59
C ILE A 103 7.99 -16.33 -3.15
N GLU A 104 8.57 -15.14 -2.93
CA GLU A 104 8.52 -14.52 -1.61
C GLU A 104 7.12 -13.94 -1.36
N ASP A 105 6.38 -14.67 -0.53
CA ASP A 105 5.16 -14.26 0.14
C ASP A 105 5.22 -12.75 0.50
N PRO A 106 4.33 -11.90 -0.05
CA PRO A 106 4.31 -10.47 0.21
C PRO A 106 4.35 -10.12 1.70
N TRP A 107 3.73 -10.96 2.54
CA TRP A 107 3.70 -10.81 3.98
C TRP A 107 5.06 -11.09 4.63
N SER A 108 5.82 -12.07 4.14
CA SER A 108 7.20 -12.34 4.56
C SER A 108 8.12 -11.14 4.33
N ARG A 109 7.98 -10.48 3.18
CA ARG A 109 8.74 -9.25 2.90
C ARG A 109 8.35 -8.11 3.82
N LEU A 110 7.05 -7.92 4.02
CA LEU A 110 6.52 -6.85 4.86
C LEU A 110 6.95 -7.03 6.31
N ASP A 111 6.88 -8.26 6.83
CA ASP A 111 7.37 -8.63 8.16
C ASP A 111 8.87 -8.38 8.31
N ALA A 112 9.69 -8.85 7.35
CA ALA A 112 11.13 -8.62 7.36
C ALA A 112 11.48 -7.12 7.34
N ALA A 113 10.75 -6.32 6.54
CA ALA A 113 10.90 -4.87 6.51
C ALA A 113 10.54 -4.25 7.86
N CYS A 114 9.44 -4.67 8.49
CA CYS A 114 8.99 -4.15 9.78
C CYS A 114 9.98 -4.48 10.89
N LYS A 115 10.49 -5.72 10.94
CA LYS A 115 11.54 -6.14 11.87
C LYS A 115 12.82 -5.34 11.69
N SER A 116 13.26 -5.14 10.45
CA SER A 116 14.43 -4.33 10.10
C SER A 116 14.26 -2.86 10.52
N ALA A 117 13.13 -2.23 10.18
CA ALA A 117 12.84 -0.86 10.56
C ALA A 117 12.76 -0.69 12.08
N THR A 118 12.12 -1.64 12.78
CA THR A 118 11.99 -1.65 14.24
C THR A 118 13.35 -1.74 14.91
N SER A 119 14.19 -2.70 14.52
CA SER A 119 15.55 -2.84 15.07
C SER A 119 16.42 -1.61 14.81
N THR A 120 16.28 -0.99 13.64
CA THR A 120 17.00 0.25 13.29
C THR A 120 16.54 1.43 14.14
N ALA A 121 15.23 1.59 14.34
CA ALA A 121 14.66 2.65 15.18
C ALA A 121 15.04 2.47 16.65
N LYS A 122 15.02 1.24 17.17
CA LYS A 122 15.46 0.92 18.54
C LYS A 122 16.93 1.25 18.75
N ARG A 123 17.81 0.85 17.82
CA ARG A 123 19.23 1.19 17.88
C ARG A 123 19.46 2.70 17.92
N ALA A 124 18.75 3.45 17.06
CA ALA A 124 18.84 4.91 17.06
C ALA A 124 18.43 5.52 18.42
N LEU A 125 17.37 5.01 19.04
CA LEU A 125 16.93 5.44 20.38
C LEU A 125 17.94 5.07 21.48
N GLU A 126 18.52 3.87 21.42
CA GLU A 126 19.54 3.42 22.38
C GLU A 126 20.82 4.26 22.29
N GLU A 127 21.23 4.64 21.07
CA GLU A 127 22.35 5.56 20.85
C GLU A 127 22.07 6.97 21.41
N ALA A 128 20.80 7.39 21.43
CA ALA A 128 20.36 8.68 21.99
C ALA A 128 20.10 8.67 23.51
N ARG A 129 20.24 7.50 24.18
CA ARG A 129 19.86 7.29 25.60
C ARG A 129 20.61 8.18 26.60
N GLY A 130 21.74 8.79 26.21
CA GLY A 130 22.49 9.71 27.07
C GLY A 130 21.76 11.01 27.40
N GLU A 131 20.81 11.44 26.56
CA GLU A 131 20.13 12.73 26.69
C GLU A 131 18.62 12.61 26.97
N LEU A 132 18.04 11.43 26.73
CA LEU A 132 16.59 11.21 26.71
C LEU A 132 16.19 9.97 27.51
N ASP A 133 15.07 10.04 28.23
CA ASP A 133 14.40 8.84 28.77
C ASP A 133 13.69 8.09 27.65
N VAL A 134 14.45 7.24 26.94
CA VAL A 134 13.96 6.50 25.77
C VAL A 134 13.28 5.18 26.13
N ILE A 135 13.35 4.73 27.39
CA ILE A 135 12.83 3.41 27.79
C ILE A 135 11.34 3.26 27.45
N PRO A 136 10.45 4.24 27.78
CA PRO A 136 9.03 4.12 27.43
C PRO A 136 8.77 4.08 25.93
N LEU A 137 9.63 4.73 25.12
CA LEU A 137 9.49 4.76 23.66
C LEU A 137 9.87 3.42 23.05
N VAL A 138 10.96 2.81 23.53
CA VAL A 138 11.42 1.48 23.08
C VAL A 138 10.35 0.42 23.36
N VAL A 139 9.79 0.41 24.58
CA VAL A 139 8.71 -0.54 24.95
C VAL A 139 7.50 -0.39 24.03
N ARG A 140 7.06 0.85 23.75
CA ARG A 140 5.91 1.09 22.84
C ARG A 140 6.17 0.63 21.41
N ILE A 141 7.40 0.78 20.92
CA ILE A 141 7.81 0.31 19.59
C ILE A 141 7.81 -1.22 19.54
N GLU A 142 8.25 -1.89 20.60
CA GLU A 142 8.20 -3.35 20.69
C GLU A 142 6.75 -3.85 20.71
N GLU A 143 5.88 -3.24 21.52
CA GLU A 143 4.45 -3.57 21.56
C GLU A 143 3.78 -3.38 20.19
N GLY A 144 4.06 -2.25 19.52
CA GLY A 144 3.56 -1.97 18.17
C GLY A 144 4.04 -3.00 17.15
N ALA A 145 5.33 -3.36 17.19
CA ALA A 145 5.92 -4.35 16.30
C ALA A 145 5.31 -5.75 16.50
N SER A 146 5.15 -6.19 17.75
CA SER A 146 4.52 -7.49 18.05
C SER A 146 3.06 -7.55 17.60
N ARG A 147 2.30 -6.46 17.75
CA ARG A 147 0.92 -6.39 17.25
C ARG A 147 0.86 -6.44 15.72
N LEU A 148 1.78 -5.75 15.05
CA LEU A 148 1.87 -5.77 13.59
C LEU A 148 2.26 -7.16 13.06
N GLU A 149 3.21 -7.83 13.73
CA GLU A 149 3.58 -9.22 13.41
C GLU A 149 2.38 -10.16 13.51
N ALA A 150 1.56 -10.03 14.56
CA ALA A 150 0.33 -10.81 14.71
C ALA A 150 -0.67 -10.55 13.57
N LEU A 151 -0.85 -9.29 13.14
CA LEU A 151 -1.72 -8.95 12.00
C LEU A 151 -1.20 -9.50 10.67
N ILE A 152 0.12 -9.49 10.46
CA ILE A 152 0.74 -10.03 9.26
C ILE A 152 0.58 -11.55 9.21
N GLU A 153 0.78 -12.26 10.33
CA GLU A 153 0.59 -13.71 10.39
C GLU A 153 -0.87 -14.10 10.13
N GLU A 154 -1.82 -13.37 10.71
CA GLU A 154 -3.25 -13.58 10.45
C GLU A 154 -3.60 -13.37 8.95
N ALA A 155 -2.99 -12.36 8.31
CA ALA A 155 -3.17 -12.14 6.87
C ALA A 155 -2.61 -13.29 6.02
N ARG A 156 -1.50 -13.92 6.44
CA ARG A 156 -0.96 -15.14 5.81
C ARG A 156 -1.89 -16.33 5.99
N GLU A 157 -2.43 -16.54 7.19
CA GLU A 157 -3.42 -17.60 7.46
C GLU A 157 -4.68 -17.42 6.62
N SER A 158 -5.14 -16.18 6.45
CA SER A 158 -6.25 -15.84 5.55
C SER A 158 -5.92 -16.19 4.09
N ASP A 159 -4.72 -15.87 3.59
CA ASP A 159 -4.29 -16.24 2.24
C ASP A 159 -4.25 -17.76 2.04
N ALA A 160 -3.75 -18.50 3.04
CA ALA A 160 -3.74 -19.96 3.02
C ALA A 160 -5.16 -20.53 2.98
N THR A 161 -6.07 -19.99 3.79
CA THR A 161 -7.48 -20.39 3.83
C THR A 161 -8.18 -20.10 2.50
N VAL A 162 -7.92 -18.94 1.88
CA VAL A 162 -8.45 -18.59 0.55
C VAL A 162 -7.95 -19.55 -0.52
N ALA A 163 -6.68 -19.94 -0.47
CA ALA A 163 -6.10 -20.88 -1.41
C ALA A 163 -6.69 -22.30 -1.25
N GLU A 164 -6.96 -22.74 -0.01
CA GLU A 164 -7.57 -24.05 0.28
C GLU A 164 -9.04 -24.11 -0.15
N VAL A 165 -9.84 -23.11 0.23
CA VAL A 165 -11.29 -23.09 -0.05
C VAL A 165 -11.58 -22.88 -1.54
N LEU A 166 -10.66 -22.23 -2.26
CA LEU A 166 -10.83 -21.89 -3.67
C LEU A 166 -9.58 -22.21 -4.48
N PRO A 167 -9.36 -23.49 -4.84
CA PRO A 167 -8.28 -23.87 -5.74
C PRO A 167 -8.48 -23.20 -7.10
N GLY A 168 -7.48 -22.42 -7.53
CA GLY A 168 -7.55 -21.55 -8.72
C GLY A 168 -8.05 -20.12 -8.45
N GLY A 169 -8.34 -19.80 -7.19
CA GLY A 169 -8.63 -18.46 -6.69
C GLY A 169 -9.83 -17.78 -7.37
N ARG A 170 -9.76 -16.45 -7.48
CA ARG A 170 -10.83 -15.65 -8.08
C ARG A 170 -11.14 -16.05 -9.53
N VAL A 171 -10.13 -16.43 -10.31
CA VAL A 171 -10.32 -16.76 -11.73
C VAL A 171 -11.21 -17.99 -11.88
N ALA A 172 -10.97 -19.04 -11.08
CA ALA A 172 -11.81 -20.24 -11.08
C ALA A 172 -13.26 -19.95 -10.61
N LEU A 173 -13.43 -19.05 -9.64
CA LEU A 173 -14.76 -18.64 -9.19
C LEU A 173 -15.56 -17.93 -10.29
N GLU A 174 -14.94 -16.96 -10.94
CA GLU A 174 -15.61 -16.17 -12.00
C GLU A 174 -15.92 -17.05 -13.21
N ALA A 175 -15.05 -18.01 -13.54
CA ALA A 175 -15.33 -19.01 -14.57
C ALA A 175 -16.54 -19.89 -14.19
N SER A 176 -16.61 -20.37 -12.94
CA SER A 176 -17.75 -21.15 -12.45
C SER A 176 -19.07 -20.36 -12.47
N LEU A 177 -19.01 -19.05 -12.17
CA LEU A 177 -20.16 -18.15 -12.28
C LEU A 177 -20.63 -18.01 -13.73
N ALA A 178 -19.71 -17.76 -14.65
CA ALA A 178 -20.01 -17.62 -16.08
C ALA A 178 -20.61 -18.91 -16.68
N GLU A 179 -20.11 -20.08 -16.29
CA GLU A 179 -20.67 -21.37 -16.67
C GLU A 179 -22.12 -21.54 -16.17
N VAL A 180 -22.40 -21.17 -14.92
CA VAL A 180 -23.76 -21.25 -14.36
C VAL A 180 -24.70 -20.30 -15.07
N GLU A 181 -24.27 -19.07 -15.35
CA GLU A 181 -25.07 -18.08 -16.07
C GLU A 181 -25.37 -18.52 -17.51
N THR A 182 -24.41 -19.16 -18.18
CA THR A 182 -24.61 -19.75 -19.52
C THR A 182 -25.60 -20.92 -19.46
N ALA A 183 -25.47 -21.83 -18.49
CA ALA A 183 -26.40 -22.94 -18.32
C ALA A 183 -27.84 -22.49 -18.01
N MET A 184 -28.00 -21.34 -17.34
CA MET A 184 -29.31 -20.74 -17.05
C MET A 184 -29.99 -20.19 -18.30
N THR A 185 -29.26 -19.64 -19.26
CA THR A 185 -29.85 -19.13 -20.52
C THR A 185 -30.24 -20.26 -21.47
N GLU A 186 -29.55 -21.40 -21.40
CA GLU A 186 -29.79 -22.56 -22.26
C GLU A 186 -30.93 -23.47 -21.77
N THR A 187 -31.33 -23.39 -20.50
CA THR A 187 -32.30 -24.33 -19.92
C THR A 187 -33.69 -23.71 -19.71
N THR A 188 -34.72 -24.42 -20.15
CA THR A 188 -36.13 -24.07 -19.91
C THR A 188 -36.79 -24.96 -18.84
N HIS A 189 -36.07 -25.95 -18.30
CA HIS A 189 -36.60 -26.92 -17.34
C HIS A 189 -36.60 -26.35 -15.92
N ALA A 190 -37.78 -26.04 -15.37
CA ALA A 190 -37.94 -25.32 -14.11
C ALA A 190 -37.15 -25.91 -12.91
N PRO A 191 -37.20 -27.22 -12.60
CA PRO A 191 -36.38 -27.79 -11.52
C PRO A 191 -34.87 -27.61 -11.71
N LYS A 192 -34.39 -27.58 -12.95
CA LYS A 192 -32.97 -27.37 -13.24
C LYS A 192 -32.59 -25.91 -13.05
N LEU A 193 -33.49 -24.99 -13.40
CA LEU A 193 -33.31 -23.56 -13.19
C LEU A 193 -33.23 -23.22 -11.69
N ASP A 194 -34.05 -23.84 -10.85
CA ASP A 194 -34.00 -23.66 -9.39
C ASP A 194 -32.64 -24.10 -8.80
N ALA A 195 -32.14 -25.26 -9.22
CA ALA A 195 -30.83 -25.75 -8.81
C ALA A 195 -29.69 -24.81 -9.26
N LEU A 196 -29.77 -24.27 -10.50
CA LEU A 196 -28.80 -23.30 -11.00
C LEU A 196 -28.87 -21.96 -10.24
N ASN A 197 -30.07 -21.49 -9.89
CA ASN A 197 -30.26 -20.29 -9.07
C ASN A 197 -29.62 -20.45 -7.68
N GLN A 198 -29.82 -21.60 -7.04
CA GLN A 198 -29.18 -21.91 -5.75
C GLN A 198 -27.65 -21.94 -5.88
N LYS A 199 -27.13 -22.61 -6.91
CA LYS A 199 -25.68 -22.64 -7.19
C LYS A 199 -25.13 -21.24 -7.44
N ARG A 200 -25.84 -20.40 -8.21
CA ARG A 200 -25.47 -19.00 -8.47
C ARG A 200 -25.43 -18.19 -7.19
N ALA A 201 -26.44 -18.30 -6.33
CA ALA A 201 -26.50 -17.61 -5.05
C ALA A 201 -25.28 -17.95 -4.17
N LEU A 202 -24.95 -19.24 -4.06
CA LEU A 202 -23.78 -19.70 -3.32
C LEU A 202 -22.46 -19.16 -3.88
N LEU A 203 -22.30 -19.13 -5.21
CA LEU A 203 -21.09 -18.59 -5.83
C LEU A 203 -20.95 -17.07 -5.63
N LEU A 204 -22.06 -16.34 -5.68
CA LEU A 204 -22.08 -14.90 -5.40
C LEU A 204 -21.73 -14.60 -3.94
N GLU A 205 -22.26 -15.39 -3.00
CA GLU A 205 -21.90 -15.29 -1.59
C GLU A 205 -20.40 -15.53 -1.37
N ARG A 206 -19.84 -16.57 -1.98
CA ARG A 206 -18.39 -16.84 -1.96
C ARG A 206 -17.58 -15.69 -2.55
N ARG A 207 -18.05 -15.09 -3.65
CA ARG A 207 -17.40 -13.93 -4.28
C ARG A 207 -17.37 -12.73 -3.35
N ALA A 208 -18.48 -12.44 -2.68
CA ALA A 208 -18.58 -11.36 -1.70
C ALA A 208 -17.63 -11.61 -0.51
N LYS A 209 -17.58 -12.84 0.02
CA LYS A 209 -16.66 -13.20 1.11
C LYS A 209 -15.18 -13.05 0.71
N LEU A 210 -14.81 -13.49 -0.48
CA LEU A 210 -13.44 -13.30 -1.01
C LEU A 210 -13.07 -11.83 -1.21
N ALA A 211 -14.02 -11.01 -1.65
CA ALA A 211 -13.80 -9.57 -1.76
C ALA A 211 -13.52 -8.95 -0.38
N GLY A 212 -14.32 -9.29 0.63
CA GLY A 212 -14.10 -8.82 2.00
C GLY A 212 -12.75 -9.22 2.58
N LEU A 213 -12.31 -10.47 2.37
CA LEU A 213 -10.98 -10.92 2.81
C LEU A 213 -9.84 -10.15 2.14
N ARG A 214 -9.97 -9.85 0.84
CA ARG A 214 -8.96 -9.05 0.11
C ARG A 214 -8.92 -7.60 0.56
N ASP A 215 -10.08 -7.01 0.83
CA ASP A 215 -10.16 -5.65 1.35
C ASP A 215 -9.49 -5.57 2.73
N GLU A 216 -9.68 -6.61 3.57
CA GLU A 216 -8.99 -6.72 4.86
C GLU A 216 -7.48 -6.85 4.72
N GLN A 217 -7.02 -7.69 3.79
CA GLN A 217 -5.59 -7.83 3.48
C GLN A 217 -4.97 -6.52 2.98
N GLU A 218 -5.61 -5.85 2.02
CA GLU A 218 -5.09 -4.57 1.50
C GLU A 218 -5.05 -3.50 2.60
N ARG A 219 -6.03 -3.53 3.51
CA ARG A 219 -6.02 -2.71 4.71
C ARG A 219 -4.78 -3.02 5.55
N ILE A 220 -4.60 -4.26 6.02
CA ILE A 220 -3.44 -4.69 6.85
C ILE A 220 -2.12 -4.27 6.21
N ARG A 221 -2.00 -4.47 4.89
CA ARG A 221 -0.82 -4.06 4.12
C ARG A 221 -0.57 -2.56 4.19
N THR A 222 -1.58 -1.75 3.91
CA THR A 222 -1.50 -0.27 3.97
C THR A 222 -1.01 0.20 5.34
N LEU A 223 -1.40 -0.50 6.40
CA LEU A 223 -1.06 -0.15 7.78
C LEU A 223 0.36 -0.53 8.13
N ALA A 224 0.80 -1.71 7.72
CA ALA A 224 2.20 -2.08 7.84
C ALA A 224 3.11 -1.12 7.08
N GLU A 225 2.71 -0.68 5.88
CA GLU A 225 3.41 0.35 5.12
C GLU A 225 3.42 1.72 5.86
N GLY A 226 2.29 2.10 6.48
CA GLY A 226 2.21 3.29 7.33
C GLY A 226 3.12 3.21 8.56
N TYR A 227 3.15 2.06 9.23
CA TYR A 227 4.02 1.76 10.37
C TYR A 227 5.50 1.87 9.99
N LEU A 228 5.89 1.31 8.84
CA LEU A 228 7.25 1.43 8.30
C LEU A 228 7.66 2.89 8.10
N ILE A 229 6.78 3.69 7.51
CA ILE A 229 7.03 5.12 7.31
C ILE A 229 7.15 5.84 8.66
N ALA A 230 6.31 5.50 9.63
CA ALA A 230 6.37 6.09 10.97
C ALA A 230 7.69 5.77 11.68
N LEU A 231 8.17 4.52 11.60
CA LEU A 231 9.47 4.12 12.16
C LEU A 231 10.64 4.82 11.47
N GLU A 232 10.60 4.96 10.15
CA GLU A 232 11.65 5.68 9.42
C GLU A 232 11.66 7.17 9.77
N ASN A 233 10.50 7.80 9.90
CA ASN A 233 10.38 9.18 10.36
C ASN A 233 10.90 9.32 11.80
N LEU A 234 10.53 8.41 12.69
CA LEU A 234 11.02 8.38 14.06
C LEU A 234 12.55 8.30 14.09
N ARG A 235 13.14 7.41 13.28
CA ARG A 235 14.61 7.28 13.15
C ARG A 235 15.25 8.60 12.71
N LEU A 236 14.68 9.26 11.71
CA LEU A 236 15.15 10.56 11.23
C LEU A 236 15.01 11.65 12.29
N ASP A 237 13.92 11.64 13.06
CA ASP A 237 13.68 12.59 14.15
C ASP A 237 14.66 12.39 15.30
N VAL A 238 14.98 11.14 15.66
CA VAL A 238 16.02 10.84 16.67
C VAL A 238 17.38 11.38 16.23
N VAL A 239 17.78 11.15 14.97
CA VAL A 239 19.02 11.70 14.41
C VAL A 239 19.02 13.23 14.42
N ARG A 240 17.87 13.87 14.21
CA ARG A 240 17.72 15.33 14.23
C ARG A 240 17.74 15.91 15.65
N ILE A 241 17.13 15.20 16.61
CA ILE A 241 17.01 15.58 18.03
C ILE A 241 18.32 15.33 18.77
N GLY A 242 19.19 14.42 18.31
CA GLY A 242 20.58 14.33 18.77
C GLY A 242 21.41 15.61 18.56
N ALA A 243 20.82 16.68 17.99
CA ALA A 243 21.35 18.03 17.98
C ALA A 243 20.65 19.02 18.96
N ARG A 244 19.49 18.66 19.55
CA ARG A 244 18.66 19.50 20.43
C ARG A 244 17.82 18.67 21.44
N PRO A 245 18.16 18.65 22.73
CA PRO A 245 17.52 17.79 23.75
C PRO A 245 16.07 18.17 24.19
N ALA A 246 15.40 19.14 23.56
CA ALA A 246 14.18 19.74 24.12
C ALA A 246 12.84 19.24 23.55
N ASP A 247 12.81 18.34 22.56
CA ASP A 247 11.56 18.00 21.85
C ASP A 247 11.22 16.49 21.80
N THR A 248 11.25 15.82 22.96
CA THR A 248 10.75 14.44 23.10
C THR A 248 9.26 14.31 22.83
N ARG A 249 8.49 15.41 22.96
CA ARG A 249 7.04 15.44 22.71
C ARG A 249 6.70 15.10 21.26
N ALA A 250 7.54 15.53 20.32
CA ALA A 250 7.37 15.17 18.91
C ALA A 250 7.47 13.65 18.72
N LEU A 251 8.48 13.00 19.32
CA LEU A 251 8.67 11.54 19.27
C LEU A 251 7.51 10.78 19.90
N GLU A 252 7.07 11.22 21.09
CA GLU A 252 5.90 10.63 21.76
C GLU A 252 4.63 10.73 20.92
N SER A 253 4.42 11.84 20.21
CA SER A 253 3.24 12.05 19.38
C SER A 253 3.22 11.11 18.17
N SER A 254 4.38 10.88 17.54
CA SER A 254 4.53 9.96 16.41
C SER A 254 4.27 8.52 16.84
N ILE A 255 4.85 8.08 17.96
CA ILE A 255 4.64 6.73 18.50
C ILE A 255 3.19 6.53 18.96
N ARG A 256 2.57 7.55 19.56
CA ARG A 256 1.16 7.47 19.97
C ARG A 256 0.24 7.30 18.76
N ARG A 257 0.39 8.14 17.74
CA ARG A 257 -0.40 8.04 16.50
C ARG A 257 -0.26 6.65 15.87
N MET A 258 0.97 6.13 15.83
CA MET A 258 1.25 4.79 15.32
C MET A 258 0.51 3.70 16.10
N ASN A 259 0.49 3.75 17.44
CA ASN A 259 -0.23 2.79 18.26
C ASN A 259 -1.75 2.94 18.18
N ASP A 260 -2.26 4.18 18.09
CA ASP A 260 -3.68 4.46 17.92
C ASP A 260 -4.20 3.86 16.60
N GLU A 261 -3.41 3.97 15.52
CA GLU A 261 -3.72 3.33 14.23
C GLU A 261 -3.76 1.80 14.37
N ILE A 262 -2.84 1.19 15.14
CA ILE A 262 -2.87 -0.25 15.41
C ILE A 262 -4.12 -0.67 16.21
N ASP A 263 -4.49 0.09 17.23
CA ASP A 263 -5.64 -0.21 18.11
C ASP A 263 -6.97 -0.19 17.35
N VAL A 264 -7.17 0.78 16.46
CA VAL A 264 -8.36 0.86 15.61
C VAL A 264 -8.55 -0.44 14.82
N LEU A 265 -7.48 -1.09 14.39
CA LEU A 265 -7.55 -2.29 13.55
C LEU A 265 -7.86 -3.53 14.34
N VAL A 266 -7.22 -3.69 15.50
CA VAL A 266 -7.52 -4.78 16.42
C VAL A 266 -9.01 -4.74 16.76
N LYS A 267 -9.58 -3.53 16.90
CA LYS A 267 -11.01 -3.31 17.11
C LYS A 267 -11.85 -3.68 15.89
N VAL A 268 -11.60 -3.10 14.71
CA VAL A 268 -12.43 -3.40 13.52
C VAL A 268 -12.36 -4.88 13.14
N ARG A 269 -11.21 -5.53 13.34
CA ARG A 269 -11.09 -6.98 13.19
C ARG A 269 -12.00 -7.72 14.16
N GLY A 270 -12.02 -7.34 15.45
CA GLY A 270 -12.93 -7.93 16.44
C GLY A 270 -14.38 -7.90 15.94
N GLU A 271 -14.81 -6.73 15.45
CA GLU A 271 -16.15 -6.54 14.88
C GLU A 271 -16.40 -7.42 13.63
N LEU A 272 -15.41 -7.59 12.74
CA LEU A 272 -15.53 -8.47 11.57
C LEU A 272 -15.57 -9.96 11.94
N SER A 273 -14.80 -10.37 12.96
CA SER A 273 -14.79 -11.74 13.44
C SER A 273 -16.13 -12.15 14.04
N ASP A 274 -16.80 -11.22 14.73
CA ASP A 274 -18.15 -11.43 15.28
C ASP A 274 -19.22 -11.56 14.18
N LEU A 275 -19.06 -10.87 13.05
CA LEU A 275 -19.95 -11.01 11.89
C LEU A 275 -19.80 -12.34 11.14
N SER A 276 -18.69 -13.06 11.37
CA SER A 276 -18.38 -14.32 10.69
C SER A 276 -18.82 -15.57 11.44
N ARG A 277 -19.26 -15.42 12.70
CA ARG A 277 -19.80 -16.49 13.56
C ARG A 277 -21.32 -16.55 13.45
#